data_AF-A0A076H0B3-F1
#
_entry.id   AF-A0A076H0B3-F1
#
_cell.length_a   1.000
_cell.length_b   1.000
_cell.length_c   1.000
_cell.angle_alpha   90.00
_cell.angle_beta   90.00
_cell.angle_gamma   90.00
#
_symmetry.space_group_name_H-M   'P 1'
#
loop_
_entity.id
_entity.type
_entity.pdbx_description
1 polymer ?
#
loop_
_entity_poly.entity_id
_entity_poly.type
_entity_poly.pdbx_seq_one_letter_code
_entity_poly.pdbx_strand_id
1 'polypeptide(L)'
;MKGVFGGFTIAHDWDGKTLESTSGGCVIENATGGKKADVLIGNAANNTLKGGRGQDILFAGAGRKNRSIGGSDNDEFWIDAEPGSFVKIMDFQKGDDQLVFDQGIDRENVDLRAHSNHTKIYVEDAQVGLVKNAQIDEQSLLFRDFSTTIDPSSEF
;
A
#
# COMPACT_ATOMS: atom_id res chain seq x y z
N MET A 1 25.88 -3.51 -6.45
CA MET A 1 25.11 -4.42 -5.58
C MET A 1 23.79 -3.73 -5.29
N LYS A 2 22.73 -4.10 -6.00
CA LYS A 2 21.37 -3.57 -5.80
C LYS A 2 20.63 -4.46 -4.80
N GLY A 3 19.87 -3.85 -3.90
CA GLY A 3 18.79 -4.51 -3.16
C GLY A 3 19.19 -5.46 -2.04
N VAL A 4 19.77 -4.94 -0.95
CA VAL A 4 19.52 -5.58 0.36
C VAL A 4 18.25 -4.94 0.89
N PHE A 5 17.11 -5.56 0.57
CA PHE A 5 15.84 -5.23 1.22
C PHE A 5 16.04 -5.41 2.74
N GLY A 6 15.67 -4.38 3.51
CA GLY A 6 15.24 -4.54 4.90
C GLY A 6 14.14 -5.59 4.99
N GLY A 7 13.87 -6.07 6.20
CA GLY A 7 13.06 -7.24 6.49
C GLY A 7 11.84 -7.40 5.59
N PHE A 8 11.83 -8.48 4.80
CA PHE A 8 10.63 -8.98 4.16
C PHE A 8 9.66 -9.41 5.27
N THR A 9 8.67 -8.58 5.56
CA THR A 9 7.63 -8.90 6.55
C THR A 9 6.45 -9.48 5.79
N ILE A 10 6.45 -10.81 5.63
CA ILE A 10 5.27 -11.53 5.14
C ILE A 10 4.24 -11.54 6.26
N ALA A 11 3.16 -10.82 6.04
CA ALA A 11 1.98 -10.81 6.90
C ALA A 11 0.89 -11.71 6.26
N HIS A 12 1.32 -12.88 5.80
CA HIS A 12 0.48 -13.94 5.25
C HIS A 12 1.03 -15.26 5.76
N ASP A 13 0.23 -16.04 6.47
CA ASP A 13 0.53 -17.46 6.63
C ASP A 13 0.29 -18.11 5.26
N TRP A 14 1.36 -18.27 4.48
CA TRP A 14 1.29 -19.08 3.26
C TRP A 14 1.30 -20.54 3.70
N ASP A 15 0.12 -21.13 3.89
CA ASP A 15 -0.02 -22.57 4.16
C ASP A 15 0.13 -23.43 2.88
N GLY A 16 0.38 -22.79 1.73
CA GLY A 16 0.54 -23.46 0.45
C GLY A 16 -0.76 -23.90 -0.22
N LYS A 17 -1.92 -23.43 0.25
CA LYS A 17 -3.23 -23.84 -0.31
C LYS A 17 -4.17 -22.67 -0.55
N THR A 18 -4.11 -22.12 -1.77
CA THR A 18 -5.15 -21.33 -2.46
C THR A 18 -5.70 -20.07 -1.76
N LEU A 19 -5.99 -19.04 -2.56
CA LEU A 19 -6.56 -17.75 -2.18
C LEU A 19 -8.03 -17.83 -1.71
N GLU A 20 -8.41 -18.84 -0.93
CA GLU A 20 -9.76 -19.01 -0.43
C GLU A 20 -9.75 -19.22 1.08
N SER A 21 -9.90 -18.09 1.78
CA SER A 21 -10.46 -18.01 3.13
C SER A 21 -9.71 -18.80 4.22
N THR A 22 -8.60 -18.26 4.71
CA THR A 22 -8.09 -18.64 6.04
C THR A 22 -8.87 -17.87 7.11
N SER A 23 -10.06 -18.34 7.47
CA SER A 23 -10.70 -17.92 8.71
C SER A 23 -9.91 -18.47 9.90
N GLY A 24 -9.08 -17.62 10.51
CA GLY A 24 -8.53 -17.83 11.84
C GLY A 24 -7.01 -17.92 11.90
N GLY A 25 -6.37 -16.86 12.41
CA GLY A 25 -5.07 -16.98 13.07
C GLY A 25 -4.10 -15.81 12.87
N CYS A 26 -4.01 -15.24 11.67
CA CYS A 26 -3.06 -14.17 11.39
C CYS A 26 -3.79 -12.84 11.19
N VAL A 27 -4.04 -12.13 12.30
CA VAL A 27 -4.52 -10.75 12.25
C VAL A 27 -3.28 -9.86 12.31
N ILE A 28 -2.80 -9.34 11.18
CA ILE A 28 -1.75 -8.31 11.22
C ILE A 28 -2.39 -6.99 11.54
N GLU A 29 -2.68 -6.76 12.80
CA GLU A 29 -3.21 -5.46 13.19
C GLU A 29 -2.11 -4.40 13.17
N ASN A 30 -0.82 -4.81 13.25
CA ASN A 30 0.34 -3.92 13.39
C ASN A 30 1.64 -4.54 12.82
N ALA A 31 2.06 -4.15 11.62
CA ALA A 31 3.41 -4.43 11.12
C ALA A 31 4.29 -3.16 11.24
N THR A 32 5.57 -3.33 11.52
CA THR A 32 6.53 -2.22 11.62
C THR A 32 7.87 -2.66 11.03
N GLY A 33 8.32 -1.94 10.01
CA GLY A 33 9.64 -2.09 9.40
C GLY A 33 10.75 -1.47 10.24
N GLY A 34 11.95 -1.49 9.69
CA GLY A 34 13.20 -1.10 10.30
C GLY A 34 13.74 0.23 9.78
N LYS A 35 15.03 0.21 9.41
CA LYS A 35 15.78 1.40 8.98
C LYS A 35 16.25 1.32 7.52
N LYS A 36 15.77 0.32 6.78
CA LYS A 36 16.14 0.02 5.41
C LYS A 36 14.84 -0.19 4.64
N ALA A 37 14.91 -0.11 3.32
CA ALA A 37 13.78 -0.40 2.43
C ALA A 37 13.12 -1.75 2.75
N ASP A 38 11.91 -1.72 3.28
CA ASP A 38 11.12 -2.89 3.68
C ASP A 38 9.92 -3.09 2.73
N VAL A 39 9.43 -4.32 2.64
CA VAL A 39 8.17 -4.65 1.96
C VAL A 39 7.18 -5.16 3.00
N LEU A 40 6.07 -4.44 3.17
CA LEU A 40 5.03 -4.70 4.15
C LEU A 40 3.71 -5.01 3.43
N ILE A 41 3.27 -6.27 3.50
CA ILE A 41 2.05 -6.74 2.83
C ILE A 41 1.05 -7.22 3.88
N GLY A 42 -0.06 -6.50 4.04
CA GLY A 42 -1.20 -6.83 4.89
C GLY A 42 -2.09 -7.93 4.30
N ASN A 43 -3.32 -8.00 4.80
CA ASN A 43 -4.29 -9.03 4.41
C ASN A 43 -5.72 -8.47 4.39
N ALA A 44 -6.73 -9.34 4.34
CA ALA A 44 -8.13 -8.92 4.31
C ALA A 44 -8.65 -8.35 5.66
N ALA A 45 -7.88 -8.45 6.74
CA ALA A 45 -8.22 -7.85 8.03
C ALA A 45 -7.84 -6.36 8.06
N ASN A 46 -8.22 -5.64 9.13
CA ASN A 46 -7.79 -4.26 9.30
C ASN A 46 -6.33 -4.21 9.76
N ASN A 47 -5.44 -3.67 8.93
CA ASN A 47 -4.01 -3.62 9.18
C ASN A 47 -3.52 -2.19 9.50
N THR A 48 -2.54 -2.08 10.39
CA THR A 48 -1.71 -0.89 10.58
C THR A 48 -0.30 -1.20 10.15
N LEU A 49 0.20 -0.55 9.09
CA LEU A 49 1.55 -0.72 8.58
C LEU A 49 2.39 0.53 8.88
N LYS A 50 3.65 0.33 9.27
CA LYS A 50 4.64 1.37 9.51
C LYS A 50 5.95 1.00 8.82
N GLY A 51 6.38 1.74 7.80
CA GLY A 51 7.62 1.49 7.08
C GLY A 51 8.84 1.77 7.96
N GLY A 52 9.08 3.03 8.29
CA GLY A 52 10.15 3.45 9.18
C GLY A 52 11.12 4.41 8.49
N ARG A 53 12.35 3.97 8.23
CA ARG A 53 13.29 4.72 7.38
C ARG A 53 13.68 3.82 6.22
N GLY A 54 14.02 4.44 5.09
CA GLY A 54 14.27 3.72 3.85
C GLY A 54 13.07 3.83 2.92
N GLN A 55 13.27 3.41 1.68
CA GLN A 55 12.20 3.45 0.67
C GLN A 55 11.33 2.21 0.82
N ASP A 56 10.18 2.36 1.46
CA ASP A 56 9.34 1.23 1.85
C ASP A 56 8.19 1.01 0.87
N ILE A 57 7.78 -0.26 0.72
CA ILE A 57 6.59 -0.65 -0.05
C ILE A 57 5.52 -1.11 0.93
N LEU A 58 4.39 -0.42 0.98
CA LEU A 58 3.30 -0.69 1.91
C LEU A 58 2.02 -1.04 1.15
N PHE A 59 1.63 -2.32 1.19
CA PHE A 59 0.34 -2.79 0.67
C PHE A 59 -0.53 -3.26 1.83
N ALA A 60 -1.57 -2.50 2.19
CA ALA A 60 -2.39 -2.84 3.35
C ALA A 60 -3.46 -3.91 3.08
N GLY A 61 -3.71 -4.29 1.82
CA GLY A 61 -4.71 -5.30 1.45
C GLY A 61 -6.17 -4.84 1.64
N ALA A 62 -7.08 -5.81 1.63
CA ALA A 62 -8.52 -5.59 1.49
C ALA A 62 -9.27 -5.10 2.75
N GLY A 63 -8.56 -4.85 3.85
CA GLY A 63 -9.14 -4.30 5.07
C GLY A 63 -9.84 -2.94 4.89
N ARG A 64 -10.88 -2.69 5.71
CA ARG A 64 -11.72 -1.47 5.64
C ARG A 64 -11.25 -0.32 6.51
N LYS A 65 -10.40 -0.61 7.49
CA LYS A 65 -9.91 0.36 8.47
C LYS A 65 -8.39 0.37 8.47
N ASN A 66 -7.79 0.18 7.30
CA ASN A 66 -6.35 0.12 7.15
C ASN A 66 -5.71 1.48 7.43
N ARG A 67 -4.49 1.44 7.94
CA ARG A 67 -3.64 2.59 8.19
C ARG A 67 -2.23 2.30 7.70
N SER A 68 -1.69 3.16 6.87
CA SER A 68 -0.30 3.07 6.42
C SER A 68 0.44 4.34 6.81
N ILE A 69 1.63 4.15 7.35
CA ILE A 69 2.58 5.18 7.74
C ILE A 69 3.89 4.81 7.04
N GLY A 70 4.32 5.62 6.07
CA GLY A 70 5.54 5.34 5.31
C GLY A 70 6.76 5.58 6.18
N GLY A 71 6.86 6.79 6.70
CA GLY A 71 7.96 7.23 7.54
C GLY A 71 8.82 8.26 6.83
N SER A 72 10.12 8.00 6.74
CA SER A 72 11.09 8.89 6.10
C SER A 72 11.61 8.26 4.82
N ASP A 73 12.02 9.12 3.88
CA ASP A 73 12.43 8.73 2.52
C ASP A 73 11.21 8.44 1.63
N ASN A 74 11.45 8.01 0.40
CA ASN A 74 10.41 7.91 -0.63
C ASN A 74 9.67 6.59 -0.52
N ASP A 75 8.41 6.63 -0.10
CA ASP A 75 7.60 5.44 0.13
C ASP A 75 6.56 5.20 -0.97
N GLU A 76 6.28 3.92 -1.25
CA GLU A 76 5.24 3.48 -2.16
C GLU A 76 4.04 2.92 -1.37
N PHE A 77 2.90 3.60 -1.45
CA PHE A 77 1.63 3.14 -0.88
C PHE A 77 0.79 2.47 -1.96
N TRP A 78 0.74 1.14 -1.91
CA TRP A 78 -0.05 0.34 -2.85
C TRP A 78 -1.53 0.33 -2.43
N ILE A 79 -2.40 0.75 -3.34
CA ILE A 79 -3.82 0.94 -3.09
C ILE A 79 -4.59 -0.28 -3.62
N ASP A 80 -5.16 -1.03 -2.68
CA ASP A 80 -6.16 -2.06 -2.99
C ASP A 80 -7.47 -1.38 -3.41
N ALA A 81 -7.93 -1.65 -4.63
CA ALA A 81 -9.18 -1.13 -5.16
C ALA A 81 -10.29 -2.19 -5.28
N GLU A 82 -10.12 -3.35 -4.65
CA GLU A 82 -11.20 -4.33 -4.57
C GLU A 82 -12.42 -3.75 -3.82
N PRO A 83 -13.65 -4.19 -4.17
CA PRO A 83 -14.86 -3.72 -3.53
C PRO A 83 -14.81 -3.88 -2.00
N GLY A 84 -14.80 -2.75 -1.30
CA GLY A 84 -14.78 -2.72 0.15
C GLY A 84 -13.40 -2.48 0.76
N SER A 85 -12.32 -2.49 -0.01
CA SER A 85 -10.99 -2.13 0.46
C SER A 85 -10.91 -0.64 0.82
N PHE A 86 -10.21 -0.29 1.90
CA PHE A 86 -9.99 1.10 2.27
C PHE A 86 -8.75 1.33 3.15
N VAL A 87 -7.88 2.25 2.72
CA VAL A 87 -6.67 2.65 3.47
C VAL A 87 -6.60 4.14 3.80
N LYS A 88 -6.19 4.46 5.03
CA LYS A 88 -5.77 5.81 5.44
C LYS A 88 -4.26 5.91 5.40
N ILE A 89 -3.75 6.81 4.58
CA ILE A 89 -2.32 7.14 4.52
C ILE A 89 -2.10 8.33 5.45
N MET A 90 -1.19 8.15 6.41
CA MET A 90 -1.17 8.99 7.61
C MET A 90 -0.16 10.14 7.54
N ASP A 91 0.88 10.02 6.72
CA ASP A 91 2.07 10.89 6.71
C ASP A 91 2.63 11.19 5.31
N PHE A 92 1.81 11.02 4.25
CA PHE A 92 2.21 11.20 2.86
C PHE A 92 2.96 12.53 2.61
N GLN A 93 4.15 12.42 2.03
CA GLN A 93 5.05 13.52 1.68
C GLN A 93 5.00 13.76 0.18
N LYS A 94 4.25 14.77 -0.24
CA LYS A 94 4.11 15.10 -1.66
C LYS A 94 5.46 15.44 -2.31
N GLY A 95 5.79 14.72 -3.38
CA GLY A 95 7.04 14.87 -4.12
C GLY A 95 8.07 13.79 -3.80
N ASP A 96 7.95 13.16 -2.62
CA ASP A 96 8.79 12.05 -2.19
C ASP A 96 8.03 10.72 -2.31
N ASP A 97 6.80 10.67 -1.79
CA ASP A 97 5.97 9.47 -1.78
C ASP A 97 5.11 9.31 -3.02
N GLN A 98 4.69 8.06 -3.28
CA GLN A 98 3.81 7.72 -4.39
C GLN A 98 2.63 6.83 -3.94
N LEU A 99 1.48 7.06 -4.56
CA LEU A 99 0.35 6.14 -4.54
C LEU A 99 0.46 5.23 -5.75
N VAL A 100 0.50 3.93 -5.52
CA VAL A 100 0.68 2.94 -6.58
C VAL A 100 -0.60 2.13 -6.74
N PHE A 101 -1.07 2.04 -7.98
CA PHE A 101 -2.19 1.19 -8.37
C PHE A 101 -1.69 0.03 -9.22
N ASP A 102 -2.27 -1.15 -8.99
CA ASP A 102 -1.94 -2.34 -9.76
C ASP A 102 -2.47 -2.25 -11.20
N GLN A 103 -1.94 -3.12 -12.06
CA GLN A 103 -2.40 -3.28 -13.43
C GLN A 103 -3.91 -3.56 -13.50
N GLY A 104 -4.58 -2.94 -14.47
CA GLY A 104 -6.04 -2.99 -14.60
C GLY A 104 -6.76 -1.77 -14.01
N ILE A 105 -6.07 -0.92 -13.26
CA ILE A 105 -6.55 0.41 -12.89
C ILE A 105 -5.81 1.43 -13.74
N ASP A 106 -6.54 2.12 -14.61
CA ASP A 106 -5.98 3.20 -15.40
C ASP A 106 -6.13 4.54 -14.69
N ARG A 107 -5.28 5.50 -15.04
CA ARG A 107 -5.33 6.87 -14.50
C ARG A 107 -6.71 7.52 -14.65
N GLU A 108 -7.40 7.23 -15.75
CA GLU A 108 -8.74 7.75 -16.03
C GLU A 108 -9.79 7.24 -15.04
N ASN A 109 -9.53 6.11 -14.37
CA ASN A 109 -10.41 5.54 -13.37
C ASN A 109 -10.13 6.09 -11.97
N VAL A 110 -9.05 6.86 -11.77
CA VAL A 110 -8.64 7.37 -10.46
C VAL A 110 -9.00 8.84 -10.30
N ASP A 111 -9.86 9.11 -9.33
CA ASP A 111 -10.35 10.43 -8.98
C ASP A 111 -9.75 10.90 -7.65
N LEU A 112 -8.95 11.96 -7.69
CA LEU A 112 -8.42 12.62 -6.49
C LEU A 112 -9.31 13.80 -6.08
N ARG A 113 -10.04 13.64 -4.97
CA ARG A 113 -11.01 14.64 -4.51
C ARG A 113 -10.52 15.32 -3.23
N ALA A 114 -10.17 16.60 -3.34
CA ALA A 114 -9.80 17.42 -2.20
C ALA A 114 -10.99 17.61 -1.25
N HIS A 115 -10.77 17.39 0.04
CA HIS A 115 -11.75 17.62 1.10
C HIS A 115 -11.06 18.20 2.34
N SER A 116 -11.29 19.48 2.64
CA SER A 116 -10.55 20.23 3.67
C SER A 116 -9.03 20.16 3.42
N ASN A 117 -8.24 19.60 4.33
CA ASN A 117 -6.80 19.37 4.19
C ASN A 117 -6.45 17.91 3.83
N HIS A 118 -7.43 17.13 3.37
CA HIS A 118 -7.25 15.74 2.96
C HIS A 118 -7.50 15.56 1.47
N THR A 119 -6.91 14.53 0.88
CA THR A 119 -7.32 14.02 -0.42
C THR A 119 -8.04 12.69 -0.23
N LYS A 120 -9.26 12.57 -0.76
CA LYS A 120 -9.94 11.29 -0.90
C LYS A 120 -9.57 10.69 -2.25
N ILE A 121 -9.30 9.39 -2.25
CA ILE A 121 -8.94 8.63 -3.45
C ILE A 121 -10.15 7.80 -3.82
N TYR A 122 -10.63 7.99 -5.05
CA TYR A 122 -11.70 7.21 -5.64
C TYR A 122 -11.13 6.41 -6.82
N VAL A 123 -11.57 5.16 -6.94
CA VAL A 123 -11.44 4.37 -8.15
C VAL A 123 -12.86 4.11 -8.64
N GLU A 124 -13.15 4.57 -9.85
CA GLU A 124 -14.53 4.71 -10.34
C GLU A 124 -15.38 5.51 -9.32
N ASP A 125 -16.42 4.89 -8.76
CA ASP A 125 -17.30 5.51 -7.75
C ASP A 125 -16.95 5.10 -6.30
N ALA A 126 -16.03 4.15 -6.11
CA ALA A 126 -15.67 3.63 -4.80
C ALA A 126 -14.55 4.46 -4.17
N GLN A 127 -14.76 4.93 -2.93
CA GLN A 127 -13.67 5.53 -2.17
C GLN A 127 -12.76 4.42 -1.63
N VAL A 128 -11.56 4.29 -2.19
CA VAL A 128 -10.57 3.27 -1.81
C VAL A 128 -9.50 3.79 -0.84
N GLY A 129 -9.42 5.11 -0.67
CA GLY A 129 -8.44 5.67 0.26
C GLY A 129 -8.65 7.10 0.70
N LEU A 130 -7.81 7.50 1.64
CA LEU A 130 -7.71 8.86 2.15
C LEU A 130 -6.25 9.18 2.50
N VAL A 131 -5.70 10.21 1.86
CA VAL A 131 -4.46 10.84 2.29
C VAL A 131 -4.78 11.85 3.39
N LYS A 132 -4.27 11.60 4.59
CA LYS A 132 -4.52 12.45 5.75
C LYS A 132 -3.59 13.66 5.72
N ASN A 133 -4.14 14.86 6.02
CA ASN A 133 -3.41 16.11 6.16
C ASN A 133 -2.53 16.53 4.97
N ALA A 134 -2.76 16.01 3.77
CA ALA A 134 -2.10 16.45 2.55
C ALA A 134 -3.10 16.58 1.40
N GLN A 135 -2.83 17.55 0.52
CA GLN A 135 -3.44 17.66 -0.80
C GLN A 135 -2.45 17.14 -1.83
N ILE A 136 -2.81 16.07 -2.52
CA ILE A 136 -2.00 15.45 -3.57
C ILE A 136 -2.61 15.70 -4.94
N ASP A 137 -1.82 15.44 -5.98
CA ASP A 137 -2.26 15.55 -7.37
C ASP A 137 -1.82 14.32 -8.16
N GLU A 138 -2.14 14.34 -9.44
CA GLU A 138 -1.85 13.27 -10.39
C GLU A 138 -0.37 12.92 -10.54
N GLN A 139 0.56 13.77 -10.14
CA GLN A 139 2.00 13.46 -10.16
C GLN A 139 2.39 12.51 -9.03
N SER A 140 1.54 12.40 -8.01
CA SER A 140 1.70 11.46 -6.90
C SER A 140 1.26 10.03 -7.27
N LEU A 141 0.73 9.81 -8.49
CA LEU A 141 0.17 8.53 -8.91
C LEU A 141 1.13 7.75 -9.81
N LEU A 142 1.30 6.47 -9.50
CA LEU A 142 2.05 5.49 -10.25
C LEU A 142 1.16 4.28 -10.57
N PHE A 143 1.37 3.66 -11.72
CA PHE A 143 0.60 2.51 -12.20
C PHE A 143 1.59 1.43 -12.65
N ARG A 144 1.62 0.30 -11.94
CA ARG A 144 2.63 -0.76 -12.11
C ARG A 144 2.05 -2.12 -11.75
N ASP A 145 2.58 -3.17 -12.34
CA ASP A 145 2.24 -4.55 -11.97
C ASP A 145 2.87 -4.91 -10.60
N PHE A 146 2.03 -5.23 -9.62
CA PHE A 146 2.47 -5.63 -8.29
C PHE A 146 3.35 -6.87 -8.32
N SER A 147 3.01 -7.86 -9.13
CA SER A 147 3.72 -9.14 -9.20
C SER A 147 5.20 -8.96 -9.61
N THR A 148 5.46 -8.09 -10.58
CA THR A 148 6.82 -7.73 -11.02
C THR A 148 7.56 -6.85 -10.01
N THR A 149 6.85 -6.20 -9.09
CA THR A 149 7.45 -5.33 -8.07
C THR A 149 7.96 -6.14 -6.88
N ILE A 150 7.27 -7.23 -6.53
CA ILE A 150 7.64 -8.08 -5.39
C ILE A 150 8.39 -9.37 -5.79
N ASP A 151 8.42 -9.72 -7.08
CA ASP A 151 9.18 -10.86 -7.61
C ASP A 151 10.48 -10.41 -8.30
N PRO A 152 11.66 -10.56 -7.66
CA PRO A 152 12.94 -10.22 -8.27
C PRO A 152 13.35 -11.18 -9.41
N SER A 153 12.60 -12.25 -9.68
CA SER A 153 12.87 -13.20 -10.76
C SER A 153 12.23 -12.82 -12.11
N SER A 154 11.38 -11.79 -12.16
CA SER A 154 10.67 -11.39 -13.38
C SER A 154 11.53 -10.68 -14.44
N GLU A 155 12.83 -10.52 -14.21
CA GLU A 155 13.78 -9.92 -15.17
C GLU A 155 14.73 -10.95 -15.85
N PHE A 156 14.43 -12.26 -15.79
CA PHE A 156 15.24 -13.29 -16.46
C PHE A 156 14.43 -14.19 -17.40
#